data_AF-A0A8J2U2Q6-F1
#
_entry.id   AF-A0A8J2U2Q6-F1
#
_cell.length_a   1.000
_cell.length_b   1.000
_cell.length_c   1.000
_cell.angle_alpha   90.00
_cell.angle_beta   90.00
_cell.angle_gamma   90.00
#
_symmetry.space_group_name_H-M   'P 1'
#
loop_
_entity.id
_entity.type
_entity.pdbx_description
1 polymer ?
#
loop_
_entity_poly.entity_id
_entity_poly.type
_entity_poly.pdbx_seq_one_letter_code
_entity_poly.pdbx_strand_id
1 'polypeptide(L)'
;MDPRYGEDRFGKQHHWKNGFHSLEHALISYIGLQQLRGQPIILYFALPQNSPADVNPYYFKAAQVTSEAVTNSTSQQQKQRYQFSGVTAR
;
A
#
# COMPACT_ATOMS: atom_id res chain seq x y z
N MET A 1 -32.97 31.24 -2.20
CA MET A 1 -31.83 30.47 -1.69
C MET A 1 -32.14 30.08 -0.25
N ASP A 2 -32.24 28.79 0.04
CA ASP A 2 -32.59 28.25 1.36
C ASP A 2 -31.34 28.28 2.28
N PRO A 3 -31.40 28.89 3.48
CA PRO A 3 -30.27 28.96 4.42
C PRO A 3 -29.85 27.60 5.00
N ARG A 4 -30.55 26.51 4.70
CA ARG A 4 -30.20 25.14 5.13
C ARG A 4 -29.06 24.49 4.33
N TYR A 5 -28.55 25.15 3.28
CA TYR A 5 -27.37 24.69 2.51
C TYR A 5 -26.12 25.52 2.83
N GLY A 6 -25.96 25.90 4.11
CA GLY A 6 -24.78 26.59 4.62
C GLY A 6 -23.83 25.63 5.35
N GLU A 7 -22.56 25.66 4.92
CA GLU A 7 -21.39 24.96 5.43
C GLU A 7 -21.27 23.46 5.13
N ASP A 8 -20.31 23.16 4.24
CA ASP A 8 -19.55 21.92 4.17
C ASP A 8 -18.88 21.68 5.55
N ARG A 9 -19.64 21.14 6.51
CA ARG A 9 -19.20 20.84 7.89
C ARG A 9 -18.21 19.67 7.97
N PHE A 10 -17.92 19.04 6.85
CA PHE A 10 -16.91 18.00 6.77
C PHE A 10 -15.62 18.67 6.28
N GLY A 11 -14.58 18.65 7.12
CA GLY A 11 -13.26 19.14 6.71
C GLY A 11 -12.86 18.52 5.37
N LYS A 12 -12.05 19.25 4.57
CA LYS A 12 -11.58 18.81 3.24
C LYS A 12 -11.03 17.38 3.19
N GLN A 13 -10.64 16.82 4.33
CA GLN A 13 -10.30 15.41 4.50
C GLN A 13 -11.26 14.75 5.49
N HIS A 14 -12.11 13.87 4.99
CA HIS A 14 -12.95 12.98 5.80
C HIS A 14 -12.30 11.59 5.83
N HIS A 15 -12.43 10.84 6.92
CA HIS A 15 -11.89 9.47 7.05
C HIS A 15 -12.18 8.53 5.86
N TRP A 16 -13.35 8.61 5.21
CA TRP A 16 -13.71 7.80 4.03
C TRP A 16 -13.50 8.53 2.69
N LYS A 17 -13.19 9.83 2.74
CA LYS A 17 -12.97 10.68 1.57
C LYS A 17 -11.65 11.43 1.72
N ASN A 18 -10.57 10.67 1.57
CA ASN A 18 -9.20 11.17 1.57
C ASN A 18 -8.35 10.37 0.57
N GLY A 19 -7.15 10.86 0.28
CA GLY A 19 -6.24 10.20 -0.67
C GLY A 19 -5.75 8.82 -0.21
N PHE A 20 -5.75 8.56 1.10
CA PHE A 20 -5.39 7.25 1.64
C PHE A 20 -6.41 6.18 1.23
N HIS A 21 -7.70 6.45 1.37
CA HIS A 21 -8.76 5.52 0.95
C HIS A 21 -8.70 5.21 -0.55
N SER A 22 -8.50 6.23 -1.39
CA SER A 22 -8.35 6.03 -2.83
C SER A 22 -7.10 5.20 -3.17
N LEU A 23 -6.01 5.38 -2.42
CA LEU A 23 -4.80 4.59 -2.57
C LEU A 23 -5.02 3.13 -2.18
N GLU A 24 -5.75 2.85 -1.10
CA GLU A 24 -6.08 1.48 -0.69
C GLU A 24 -6.86 0.73 -1.78
N HIS A 25 -7.87 1.38 -2.39
CA HIS A 25 -8.62 0.81 -3.51
C HIS A 25 -7.72 0.50 -4.71
N ALA A 26 -6.84 1.43 -5.07
CA ALA A 26 -5.90 1.24 -6.17
C ALA A 26 -4.92 0.09 -5.86
N LEU A 27 -4.42 0.02 -4.62
CA LEU A 27 -3.50 -1.01 -4.16
C LEU A 27 -4.14 -2.41 -4.20
N ILE A 28 -5.35 -2.55 -3.64
CA ILE A 28 -6.09 -3.82 -3.63
C ILE A 28 -6.40 -4.26 -5.05
N SER A 29 -6.84 -3.34 -5.92
CA SER A 29 -7.12 -3.63 -7.33
C SER A 29 -5.87 -4.06 -8.09
N TYR A 30 -4.73 -3.39 -7.86
CA TYR A 30 -3.44 -3.77 -8.45
C TYR A 30 -3.05 -5.19 -8.06
N ILE A 31 -3.09 -5.50 -6.76
CA ILE A 31 -2.73 -6.83 -6.26
C ILE A 31 -3.64 -7.91 -6.86
N GLY A 32 -4.96 -7.69 -6.84
CA GLY A 32 -5.93 -8.62 -7.41
C GLY A 32 -5.75 -8.82 -8.92
N LEU A 33 -5.49 -7.75 -9.67
CA LEU A 33 -5.26 -7.84 -11.12
C LEU A 33 -3.98 -8.61 -11.44
N GLN A 34 -2.90 -8.40 -10.69
CA GLN A 34 -1.66 -9.15 -10.88
C GLN A 34 -1.85 -10.64 -10.56
N GLN A 35 -2.60 -10.96 -9.51
CA GLN A 35 -2.98 -12.34 -9.19
C GLN A 35 -3.76 -12.99 -10.35
N LEU A 36 -4.79 -12.30 -10.88
CA LEU A 36 -5.57 -12.79 -12.02
C LEU A 36 -4.71 -13.01 -13.28
N ARG A 37 -3.68 -12.19 -13.46
CA ARG A 37 -2.72 -12.29 -14.58
C ARG A 37 -1.61 -13.32 -14.34
N GLY A 38 -1.55 -13.94 -13.15
CA GLY A 38 -0.43 -14.82 -12.76
C GLY A 38 0.91 -14.10 -12.71
N GLN A 39 0.91 -12.77 -12.56
CA GLN A 39 2.11 -11.95 -12.57
C GLN A 39 2.55 -11.61 -11.15
N PRO A 40 3.87 -11.46 -10.91
CA PRO A 40 4.36 -11.03 -9.62
C PRO A 40 3.95 -9.57 -9.34
N ILE A 41 3.72 -9.25 -8.08
CA ILE A 41 3.48 -7.88 -7.61
C ILE A 41 4.79 -7.25 -7.13
N ILE A 42 4.94 -5.95 -7.35
CA ILE A 42 6.08 -5.18 -6.84
C ILE A 42 5.55 -4.14 -5.87
N LEU A 43 6.05 -4.16 -4.63
CA LEU A 43 5.70 -3.20 -3.59
C LEU A 43 6.96 -2.58 -3.00
N TYR A 44 6.83 -1.36 -2.50
CA TYR A 44 7.91 -0.61 -1.87
C TYR A 44 7.56 -0.35 -0.42
N PHE A 45 8.47 -0.71 0.48
CA PHE A 45 8.33 -0.53 1.91
C PHE A 45 9.41 0.42 2.43
N ALA A 46 9.09 1.15 3.49
CA ALA A 46 10.07 1.90 4.27
C ALA A 46 10.21 1.16 5.60
N LEU A 47 11.23 0.32 5.72
CA LEU A 47 11.47 -0.47 6.93
C LEU A 47 12.54 0.19 7.81
N PRO A 48 12.43 0.07 9.14
CA PRO A 48 13.56 0.33 10.03
C PRO A 48 14.77 -0.53 9.64
N GLN A 49 16.00 -0.03 9.82
CA GLN A 49 17.23 -0.76 9.44
C GLN A 49 17.36 -2.17 10.03
N ASN A 50 16.73 -2.43 11.18
CA ASN A 50 16.77 -3.72 11.89
C ASN A 50 15.44 -4.50 11.82
N SER A 51 14.57 -4.18 10.87
CA SER A 51 13.26 -4.84 10.76
C SER A 51 13.40 -6.28 10.23
N PRO A 52 12.58 -7.23 10.71
CA PRO A 52 12.55 -8.58 10.16
C PRO A 52 12.22 -8.56 8.67
N ALA A 53 12.85 -9.48 7.92
CA ALA A 53 12.70 -9.61 6.47
C ALA A 53 11.36 -10.22 6.04
N ASP A 54 10.51 -10.66 6.98
CA ASP A 54 9.21 -11.27 6.71
C ASP A 54 8.15 -10.17 6.52
N VAL A 55 8.07 -9.65 5.29
CA VAL A 55 7.10 -8.63 4.89
C VAL A 55 5.99 -9.30 4.09
N ASN A 56 4.74 -9.02 4.43
CA ASN A 56 3.59 -9.48 3.65
C ASN A 56 2.94 -8.30 2.90
N PRO A 57 2.39 -8.52 1.69
CA PRO A 57 1.71 -7.49 0.92
C PRO A 57 0.36 -7.13 1.54
N TYR A 58 0.36 -6.19 2.50
CA TYR A 58 -0.86 -5.67 3.16
C TYR A 58 -1.69 -6.81 3.80
N TYR A 59 -2.99 -6.94 3.50
CA TYR A 59 -3.84 -8.03 4.02
C TYR A 59 -3.64 -9.38 3.30
N PHE A 60 -2.80 -9.46 2.28
CA PHE A 60 -2.61 -10.68 1.49
C PHE A 60 -1.43 -11.52 2.01
N LYS A 61 -1.50 -12.82 1.78
CA LYS A 61 -0.34 -13.72 1.91
C LYS A 61 0.26 -13.93 0.53
N ALA A 62 1.57 -13.88 0.44
CA ALA A 62 2.29 -14.18 -0.80
C ALA A 62 3.68 -14.70 -0.49
N ALA A 63 4.23 -15.50 -1.39
CA ALA A 63 5.63 -15.89 -1.32
C ALA A 63 6.50 -14.69 -1.72
N GLN A 64 7.42 -14.30 -0.84
CA GLN A 64 8.44 -13.31 -1.17
C GLN A 64 9.45 -13.95 -2.14
N VAL A 65 9.63 -13.32 -3.30
CA VAL A 65 10.54 -13.80 -4.35
C VAL A 65 11.89 -13.10 -4.24
N THR A 66 11.88 -11.77 -4.13
CA THR A 66 13.10 -10.95 -4.14
C THR A 66 12.92 -9.70 -3.30
N SER A 67 14.00 -9.24 -2.64
CA SER A 67 14.06 -7.98 -1.92
C SER A 67 15.33 -7.21 -2.31
N GLU A 68 15.19 -5.93 -2.64
CA GLU A 68 16.30 -5.05 -3.04
C GLU A 68 16.23 -3.74 -2.25
N ALA A 69 17.37 -3.29 -1.68
CA ALA A 69 17.45 -1.97 -1.07
C ALA A 69 17.43 -0.88 -2.15
N VAL A 70 16.62 0.16 -1.94
CA VAL A 70 16.57 1.34 -2.80
C VAL A 70 17.36 2.45 -2.13
N THR A 71 18.34 3.02 -2.83
CA THR A 71 19.48 3.84 -2.33
C THR A 71 19.13 5.09 -1.51
N ASN A 72 17.85 5.43 -1.32
CA ASN A 72 17.42 6.52 -0.45
C ASN A 72 17.16 5.99 0.97
N SER A 73 18.22 5.92 1.77
CA SER A 73 18.14 5.59 3.20
C SER A 73 18.17 6.89 4.00
N THR A 74 17.09 7.21 4.70
CA THR A 74 17.11 8.26 5.74
C THR A 74 17.64 7.61 7.03
N SER A 75 18.21 8.38 7.95
CA SER A 75 18.91 7.86 9.15
C SER A 75 18.12 6.89 10.04
N GLN A 76 16.80 6.74 9.83
CA GLN A 76 15.92 5.85 10.60
C GLN A 76 15.16 4.83 9.73
N GLN A 77 15.18 4.95 8.40
CA GLN A 77 14.37 4.12 7.49
C GLN A 77 15.12 3.80 6.20
N GLN A 78 15.06 2.54 5.80
CA GLN A 78 15.55 2.05 4.52
C GLN A 78 14.37 1.75 3.61
N LYS A 79 14.36 2.37 2.43
CA LYS A 79 13.42 2.01 1.38
C LYS A 79 13.84 0.67 0.77
N GLN A 80 12.93 -0.28 0.72
CA GLN A 80 13.16 -1.61 0.16
C GLN A 80 12.06 -1.96 -0.84
N ARG A 81 12.46 -2.52 -1.98
CA ARG A 81 11.58 -3.03 -3.03
C ARG A 81 11.42 -4.53 -2.82
N TYR A 82 10.19 -5.00 -2.80
CA TYR A 82 9.85 -6.41 -2.68
C TYR A 82 9.06 -6.87 -3.89
N GLN A 83 9.39 -8.06 -4.37
CA GLN A 83 8.62 -8.77 -5.39
C GLN A 83 7.95 -9.99 -4.75
N PHE A 84 6.65 -10.14 -4.94
CA PHE A 84 5.88 -11.28 -4.42
C PHE A 84 5.21 -12.08 -5.53
N SER A 85 5.03 -13.37 -5.31
CA SER A 85 4.30 -14.29 -6.20
C SER A 85 3.32 -15.16 -5.40
N GLY A 86 2.36 -15.79 -6.09
CA GLY A 86 1.39 -16.69 -5.44
C GLY A 86 0.48 -15.98 -4.44
N VAL A 87 0.05 -14.75 -4.74
CA VAL A 87 -0.75 -13.94 -3.83
C VAL A 87 -2.12 -14.60 -3.58
N THR A 88 -2.51 -14.69 -2.32
CA THR A 88 -3.80 -15.22 -1.87
C THR A 88 -4.40 -14.30 -0.80
N ALA A 89 -5.71 -14.02 -0.88
CA ALA A 89 -6.44 -13.30 0.16
C ALA A 89 -6.52 -14.14 1.44
N ARG A 90 -6.42 -13.48 2.60
CA ARG A 90 -6.54 -14.13 3.91
C ARG A 90 -7.99 -14.43 4.27
#